data_AF-A0A164H4I1-F1
#
_entry.id   AF-A0A164H4I1-F1
#
_cell.length_a   1.000
_cell.length_b   1.000
_cell.length_c   1.000
_cell.angle_alpha   90.00
_cell.angle_beta   90.00
_cell.angle_gamma   90.00
#
_symmetry.space_group_name_H-M   'P 1'
#
loop_
_entity.id
_entity.type
_entity.pdbx_description
1 polymer ?
#
loop_
_entity_poly.entity_id
_entity_poly.type
_entity_poly.pdbx_seq_one_letter_code
_entity_poly.pdbx_strand_id
1 'polypeptide(L)'
;MTNYLDLATQEELESMLQEYPGTILFISHDRAFIRSVADHILQVDESEPRVFHGNYEQYKKRTTDASVNITEQELLRLQTKLTEIISRISIPNHHDDIKSLEQEYETLLVEIQKCKEAL
;
A
#
# COMPACT_ATOMS: atom_id res chain seq x y z
N MET A 1 21.66 -5.16 16.96
CA MET A 1 23.00 -5.09 17.58
C MET A 1 23.76 -4.01 16.84
N THR A 2 24.38 -3.08 17.56
CA THR A 2 25.01 -1.85 17.06
C THR A 2 26.17 -2.17 16.13
N ASN A 3 25.94 -2.11 14.82
CA ASN A 3 27.02 -2.07 13.84
C ASN A 3 27.37 -0.60 13.60
N TYR A 4 28.36 -0.11 14.32
CA TYR A 4 29.01 1.17 14.03
C TYR A 4 30.17 0.84 13.08
N LEU A 5 29.83 0.47 11.84
CA LEU A 5 30.79 0.63 10.75
C LEU A 5 30.98 2.14 10.65
N ASP A 6 32.22 2.61 10.80
CA ASP A 6 32.57 4.01 10.62
C ASP A 6 31.97 4.46 9.28
N LEU A 7 31.36 5.63 9.22
CA LEU A 7 30.54 6.06 8.07
C LEU A 7 31.31 5.91 6.73
N ALA A 8 32.62 6.12 6.79
CA ALA A 8 33.56 5.88 5.70
C ALA A 8 33.66 4.40 5.25
N THR A 9 33.68 3.45 6.18
CA THR A 9 33.71 2.01 5.88
C THR A 9 32.41 1.54 5.23
N GLN A 10 31.28 2.17 5.58
CA GLN A 10 29.99 1.87 4.96
C GLN A 10 29.92 2.38 3.52
N GLU A 11 30.38 3.61 3.26
CA GLU A 11 30.45 4.19 1.90
C GLU A 11 31.38 3.39 0.98
N GLU A 12 32.51 2.92 1.51
CA GLU A 12 33.47 2.11 0.76
C GLU A 12 32.88 0.72 0.44
N LEU A 13 32.18 0.10 1.39
CA LEU A 13 31.45 -1.15 1.16
C LEU A 13 30.35 -0.99 0.10
N GLU A 14 29.55 0.07 0.17
CA GLU A 14 28.49 0.35 -0.80
C GLU A 14 29.07 0.50 -2.21
N SER A 15 30.16 1.25 -2.35
CA SER A 15 30.85 1.42 -3.64
C SER A 15 31.37 0.09 -4.20
N MET A 16 32.01 -0.73 -3.35
CA MET A 16 32.47 -2.06 -3.76
C MET A 16 31.33 -2.98 -4.19
N LEU A 17 30.17 -2.92 -3.52
CA LEU A 17 29.00 -3.73 -3.87
C LEU A 17 28.35 -3.26 -5.18
N GLN A 18 28.32 -1.95 -5.44
CA GLN A 18 27.81 -1.39 -6.70
C GLN A 18 28.70 -1.73 -7.90
N GLU A 19 30.01 -1.84 -7.71
CA GLU A 19 30.97 -2.22 -8.75
C GLU A 19 31.11 -3.74 -8.93
N TYR A 20 30.50 -4.54 -8.04
CA TYR A 20 30.61 -5.99 -8.10
C TYR A 20 29.95 -6.52 -9.39
N PRO A 21 30.67 -7.31 -10.22
CA PRO A 21 30.18 -7.71 -11.54
C PRO A 21 29.12 -8.83 -11.51
N GLY A 22 28.81 -9.37 -10.33
CA GLY A 22 27.85 -10.45 -10.14
C GLY A 22 26.55 -10.01 -9.47
N THR A 23 25.62 -10.94 -9.30
CA THR A 23 24.39 -10.69 -8.55
C THR A 23 24.62 -10.87 -7.06
N ILE A 24 24.24 -9.86 -6.28
CA ILE A 24 24.26 -9.91 -4.81
C ILE A 24 22.82 -10.01 -4.31
N LEU A 25 22.55 -11.03 -3.50
CA LEU A 25 21.31 -11.13 -2.74
C LEU A 25 21.61 -10.80 -1.28
N PHE A 26 20.93 -9.80 -0.74
CA PHE A 26 21.10 -9.40 0.65
C PHE A 26 19.76 -9.10 1.32
N ILE A 27 19.74 -9.18 2.64
CA ILE A 27 18.62 -8.78 3.48
C ILE A 27 19.19 -7.80 4.50
N SER A 28 18.60 -6.61 4.60
CA SER A 28 19.01 -5.60 5.55
C SER A 28 17.79 -4.96 6.21
N HIS A 29 17.99 -4.46 7.43
CA HIS A 29 17.03 -3.57 8.08
C HIS A 29 17.39 -2.09 7.90
N ASP A 30 18.58 -1.79 7.35
CA ASP A 30 19.02 -0.44 7.04
C ASP A 30 18.47 0.00 5.68
N ARG A 31 17.53 0.96 5.71
CA ARG A 31 16.89 1.51 4.52
C ARG A 31 17.83 2.37 3.68
N ALA A 32 18.83 3.00 4.28
CA ALA A 32 19.81 3.81 3.53
C ALA A 32 20.64 2.90 2.63
N PHE A 33 21.15 1.80 3.18
CA PHE A 33 21.87 0.76 2.45
C PHE A 33 21.01 0.10 1.36
N ILE A 34 19.76 -0.28 1.68
CA ILE A 34 18.84 -0.84 0.67
C ILE A 34 18.64 0.15 -0.48
N ARG A 35 18.45 1.44 -0.16
CA ARG A 35 18.22 2.47 -1.16
C ARG A 35 19.44 2.73 -2.04
N SER A 36 20.65 2.62 -1.51
CA SER A 36 21.89 2.86 -2.27
C SER A 36 22.31 1.66 -3.11
N VAL A 37 22.12 0.42 -2.63
CA VAL A 37 22.65 -0.79 -3.29
C VAL A 37 21.58 -1.54 -4.09
N ALA A 38 20.31 -1.58 -3.66
CA ALA A 38 19.30 -2.41 -4.32
C ALA A 38 18.76 -1.79 -5.61
N ASP A 39 18.91 -2.52 -6.72
CA ASP A 39 18.33 -2.23 -8.03
C ASP A 39 17.13 -3.15 -8.36
N HIS A 40 16.88 -4.16 -7.53
CA HIS A 40 15.72 -5.05 -7.56
C HIS A 40 15.20 -5.29 -6.14
N ILE A 41 13.88 -5.41 -5.99
CA ILE A 41 13.24 -5.75 -4.73
C ILE A 41 12.55 -7.10 -4.86
N LEU A 42 12.98 -8.10 -4.08
CA LEU A 42 12.28 -9.36 -3.94
C LEU A 42 11.26 -9.24 -2.81
N GLN A 43 9.98 -9.16 -3.18
CA GLN A 43 8.86 -9.21 -2.24
C GLN A 43 8.55 -10.67 -1.92
N VAL A 44 8.54 -11.00 -0.63
CA VAL A 44 8.12 -12.29 -0.11
C VAL A 44 6.96 -12.06 0.84
N ASP A 45 5.80 -12.61 0.52
CA ASP A 45 4.59 -12.57 1.34
C ASP A 45 3.97 -13.99 1.39
N GLU A 46 2.71 -14.12 1.81
CA GLU A 46 2.02 -15.43 1.84
C GLU A 46 1.79 -16.03 0.43
N SER A 47 2.04 -15.25 -0.63
CA SER A 47 1.96 -15.69 -2.03
C SER A 47 3.34 -16.01 -2.61
N GLU A 48 3.38 -16.34 -3.89
CA GLU A 48 4.64 -16.63 -4.59
C GLU A 48 5.58 -15.40 -4.58
N PRO A 49 6.90 -15.58 -4.36
CA PRO A 49 7.85 -14.48 -4.37
C PRO A 49 7.81 -13.69 -5.68
N ARG A 50 7.82 -12.35 -5.59
CA ARG A 50 7.76 -11.47 -6.76
C ARG A 50 8.98 -10.56 -6.81
N VAL A 51 9.59 -10.50 -7.98
CA VAL A 51 10.71 -9.58 -8.24
C VAL A 51 10.15 -8.29 -8.84
N PHE A 52 10.44 -7.18 -8.18
CA PHE A 52 10.27 -5.85 -8.72
C PHE A 52 11.61 -5.36 -9.28
N HIS A 53 11.64 -5.06 -10.58
CA HIS A 53 12.78 -4.45 -11.24
C HIS A 53 12.75 -2.93 -11.02
N GLY A 54 13.69 -2.42 -10.24
CA GLY A 54 13.75 -1.03 -9.82
C GLY A 54 14.22 -0.88 -8.39
N ASN A 55 14.68 0.32 -8.06
CA ASN A 55 15.22 0.61 -6.74
C ASN A 55 14.12 0.67 -5.67
N TYR A 56 14.57 0.76 -4.40
CA TYR A 56 13.68 0.78 -3.25
C TYR A 56 12.65 1.91 -3.25
N GLU A 57 13.03 3.11 -3.69
CA GLU A 57 12.11 4.26 -3.73
C GLU A 57 11.02 4.08 -4.79
N GLN A 58 11.37 3.54 -5.96
CA GLN A 58 10.42 3.19 -7.01
C GLN A 58 9.46 2.10 -6.54
N TYR A 59 9.96 1.08 -5.86
CA TYR A 59 9.14 0.02 -5.27
C TYR A 59 8.15 0.60 -4.26
N LYS A 60 8.64 1.40 -3.29
CA LYS A 60 7.82 2.03 -2.26
C LYS A 60 6.74 2.92 -2.88
N LYS A 61 7.12 3.78 -3.83
CA LYS A 61 6.18 4.65 -4.54
C LYS A 61 5.11 3.84 -5.26
N ARG A 62 5.48 2.82 -6.03
CA ARG A 62 4.51 1.96 -6.74
C ARG A 62 3.55 1.27 -5.78
N THR A 63 4.05 0.73 -4.67
CA THR A 63 3.21 0.04 -3.68
C THR A 63 2.27 1.01 -2.97
N THR A 64 2.74 2.21 -2.63
CA THR A 64 1.90 3.27 -2.06
C THR A 64 0.86 3.75 -3.07
N ASP A 65 1.26 4.11 -4.29
CA ASP A 65 0.35 4.57 -5.34
C ASP A 65 -0.71 3.49 -5.66
N ALA A 66 -0.32 2.22 -5.74
CA ALA A 66 -1.26 1.11 -5.94
C ALA A 66 -2.26 0.97 -4.77
N SER A 67 -1.79 1.10 -3.53
CA SER A 67 -2.65 1.01 -2.35
C SER A 67 -3.64 2.18 -2.29
N VAL A 68 -3.17 3.40 -2.54
CA VAL A 68 -4.01 4.61 -2.60
C VAL A 68 -5.08 4.48 -3.69
N ASN A 69 -4.70 4.05 -4.90
CA ASN A 69 -5.67 3.83 -5.98
C ASN A 69 -6.76 2.81 -5.60
N ILE A 70 -6.40 1.72 -4.92
CA ILE A 70 -7.37 0.71 -4.47
C ILE A 70 -8.33 1.31 -3.42
N THR A 71 -7.80 2.06 -2.45
CA THR A 71 -8.61 2.70 -1.41
C THR A 71 -9.53 3.78 -1.99
N GLU A 72 -9.07 4.58 -2.96
CA GLU A 72 -9.89 5.57 -3.66
C GLU A 72 -11.02 4.91 -4.48
N GLN A 73 -10.71 3.81 -5.18
CA GLN A 73 -11.71 3.04 -5.92
C GLN A 73 -12.78 2.46 -4.99
N GLU A 74 -12.39 1.93 -3.84
CA GLU A 74 -13.33 1.41 -2.86
C GLU A 74 -14.18 2.53 -2.24
N LEU A 75 -13.57 3.67 -1.92
CA LEU A 75 -14.29 4.85 -1.43
C LEU A 75 -15.35 5.32 -2.43
N LEU A 76 -15.02 5.38 -3.72
CA LEU A 76 -15.96 5.74 -4.78
C LEU A 76 -17.12 4.74 -4.87
N ARG A 77 -16.83 3.44 -4.76
CA ARG A 77 -17.85 2.37 -4.75
C ARG A 77 -18.82 2.56 -3.58
N LEU A 78 -18.29 2.80 -2.38
CA LEU A 78 -19.09 3.02 -1.18
C LEU A 78 -19.96 4.29 -1.28
N GLN A 79 -19.41 5.39 -1.82
CA GLN A 79 -20.18 6.63 -2.04
C GLN A 79 -21.31 6.45 -3.07
N THR A 80 -21.07 5.65 -4.12
CA THR A 80 -22.10 5.32 -5.12
C THR A 80 -23.25 4.56 -4.47
N LYS A 81 -22.95 3.54 -3.66
CA LYS A 81 -23.95 2.80 -2.89
C LYS A 81 -24.70 3.69 -1.91
N LEU A 82 -24.00 4.57 -1.20
CA LEU A 82 -24.62 5.52 -0.27
C LEU A 82 -25.66 6.39 -0.98
N THR A 83 -25.32 6.88 -2.18
CA THR A 83 -26.23 7.69 -3.01
C THR A 83 -27.48 6.91 -3.40
N GLU A 84 -27.31 5.64 -3.78
CA GLU A 84 -28.43 4.74 -4.09
C GLU A 84 -29.35 4.52 -2.88
N ILE A 85 -28.78 4.24 -1.70
CA ILE A 85 -29.53 4.04 -0.46
C ILE A 85 -30.28 5.31 -0.05
N ILE A 86 -29.64 6.48 -0.11
CA ILE A 86 -30.31 7.77 0.18
C ILE A 86 -31.49 7.99 -0.78
N SER A 87 -31.31 7.67 -2.07
CA SER A 87 -32.39 7.78 -3.05
C SER A 87 -33.57 6.87 -2.69
N ARG A 88 -33.31 5.63 -2.28
CA ARG A 88 -34.35 4.65 -1.89
C ARG A 88 -35.03 5.01 -0.58
N ILE A 89 -34.31 5.58 0.39
CA ILE A 89 -34.90 6.10 1.63
C ILE A 89 -35.78 7.32 1.34
N SER A 90 -35.35 8.21 0.45
CA SER A 90 -36.08 9.44 0.11
C SER A 90 -37.35 9.16 -0.70
N ILE A 91 -37.29 8.17 -1.60
CA ILE A 91 -38.41 7.76 -2.46
C ILE A 91 -38.53 6.22 -2.38
N PRO A 92 -39.13 5.69 -1.30
CA PRO A 92 -39.22 4.25 -1.09
C PRO A 92 -40.28 3.61 -1.97
N ASN A 93 -39.95 2.43 -2.51
CA ASN A 93 -40.91 1.57 -3.21
C ASN A 93 -41.65 0.67 -2.21
N HIS A 94 -42.71 0.01 -2.68
CA HIS A 94 -43.58 -0.85 -1.87
C HIS A 94 -42.88 -2.13 -1.37
N HIS A 95 -41.69 -2.45 -1.91
CA HIS A 95 -40.85 -3.57 -1.50
C HIS A 95 -39.64 -3.15 -0.65
N ASP A 96 -39.46 -1.85 -0.41
CA ASP A 96 -38.34 -1.34 0.39
C ASP A 96 -38.67 -1.44 1.89
N ASP A 97 -37.77 -2.07 2.65
CA ASP A 97 -37.79 -2.00 4.11
C ASP A 97 -36.89 -0.85 4.57
N ILE A 98 -37.53 0.26 4.94
CA ILE A 98 -36.84 1.49 5.35
C ILE A 98 -35.90 1.24 6.53
N LYS A 99 -36.27 0.40 7.50
CA LYS A 99 -35.41 0.14 8.67
C LYS A 99 -34.12 -0.57 8.26
N SER A 100 -34.23 -1.52 7.35
CA SER A 100 -33.07 -2.22 6.79
C SER A 100 -32.18 -1.27 5.99
N LEU A 101 -32.78 -0.37 5.20
CA LEU A 101 -32.04 0.65 4.44
C LEU A 101 -31.33 1.66 5.35
N GLU A 102 -31.96 2.10 6.45
CA GLU A 102 -31.34 2.97 7.45
C GLU A 102 -30.15 2.27 8.12
N GLN A 103 -30.26 0.98 8.43
CA GLN A 103 -29.15 0.21 8.98
C GLN A 103 -27.98 0.05 8.00
N GLU A 104 -28.28 -0.17 6.72
CA GLU A 104 -27.27 -0.23 5.66
C GLU A 104 -26.59 1.14 5.45
N TYR A 105 -27.35 2.23 5.51
CA TYR A 105 -26.83 3.60 5.48
C TYR A 105 -25.80 3.85 6.58
N GLU A 106 -26.15 3.56 7.84
CA GLU A 106 -25.23 3.74 8.98
C GLU A 106 -23.97 2.88 8.85
N THR A 107 -24.12 1.65 8.33
CA THR A 107 -22.99 0.75 8.08
C THR A 107 -22.04 1.35 7.03
N LEU A 108 -22.59 1.85 5.92
CA LEU A 108 -21.81 2.48 4.85
C LEU A 108 -21.09 3.74 5.34
N LEU A 109 -21.68 4.55 6.23
CA LEU A 109 -21.01 5.72 6.80
C LEU A 109 -19.76 5.33 7.58
N VAL A 110 -19.82 4.25 8.37
CA VAL A 110 -18.66 3.72 9.11
C VAL A 110 -17.58 3.22 8.17
N GLU A 111 -17.94 2.47 7.12
CA GLU A 111 -16.98 1.96 6.13
C GLU A 111 -16.31 3.09 5.34
N ILE A 112 -17.06 4.11 4.94
CA ILE A 112 -16.56 5.30 4.26
C ILE A 112 -15.57 6.05 5.16
N GLN A 113 -15.90 6.22 6.44
CA GLN A 113 -15.03 6.89 7.39
C GLN A 113 -13.69 6.14 7.54
N LYS A 114 -13.73 4.82 7.68
CA LYS A 114 -12.53 3.97 7.73
C LYS A 114 -11.69 4.08 6.46
N CYS A 115 -12.31 4.09 5.27
CA CYS A 115 -11.58 4.26 4.01
C CYS A 115 -10.91 5.64 3.91
N LYS A 116 -11.57 6.71 4.39
CA LYS A 116 -11.00 8.06 4.41
C LYS A 116 -9.81 8.19 5.36
N GLU A 117 -9.80 7.46 6.47
CA GLU A 117 -8.68 7.43 7.42
C GLU A 117 -7.47 6.64 6.90
N ALA A 118 -7.67 5.80 5.89
CA ALA A 118 -6.63 4.99 5.26
C ALA A 118 -5.98 5.66 4.02
N LEU A 119 -6.44 6.85 3.64
CA LEU A 119 -5.88 7.71 2.58
C LEU A 119 -4.92 8.76 3.17
#